data_AF-A0A9Q3H3X1-F1
#
_entry.id   AF-A0A9Q3H3X1-F1
#
_cell.length_a   1.000
_cell.length_b   1.000
_cell.length_c   1.000
_cell.angle_alpha   90.00
_cell.angle_beta   90.00
_cell.angle_gamma   90.00
#
_symmetry.space_group_name_H-M   'P 1'
#
loop_
_entity.id
_entity.type
_entity.pdbx_description
1 polymer ?
#
loop_
_entity_poly.entity_id
_entity_poly.type
_entity_poly.pdbx_seq_one_letter_code
_entity_poly.pdbx_strand_id
1 'polypeptide(L)'
;MKEKLMDHLCKYKNCFTIDKEPLGAIIKHKVDIILNVEKSHPPLLRRPAYPAGPRPRESLEVHIKDVMDLGVPRKVGHNEQVEVTTPVIITWHNCKSSMGGELKSPNNNTIPEKYLIPRVHETLTQFSQAKFITAMDALKGSHQNFLTDEPRNLLRIIVYCGLYEYLRIPFGIKMHLPITKE
;
A
#
# COMPACT_ATOMS: atom_id res chain seq x y z
N MET A 1 1.60 37.31 6.55
CA MET A 1 1.00 36.13 5.90
C MET A 1 1.75 34.85 6.26
N LYS A 2 3.09 34.82 6.15
CA LYS A 2 3.94 33.68 6.52
C LYS A 2 3.81 33.26 8.00
N GLU A 3 3.82 34.20 8.94
CA GLU A 3 3.68 33.90 10.37
C GLU A 3 2.36 33.22 10.70
N LYS A 4 1.23 33.78 10.22
CA LYS A 4 -0.09 33.17 10.38
C LYS A 4 -0.16 31.75 9.80
N LEU A 5 0.50 31.50 8.66
CA LEU A 5 0.56 30.16 8.08
C LEU A 5 1.36 29.21 8.97
N MET A 6 2.51 29.64 9.50
CA MET A 6 3.31 28.84 10.43
C MET A 6 2.54 28.54 11.72
N ASP A 7 1.79 29.50 12.26
CA ASP A 7 0.94 29.28 13.43
C ASP A 7 -0.13 28.21 13.15
N HIS A 8 -0.73 28.24 11.95
CA HIS A 8 -1.68 27.23 11.52
C HIS A 8 -1.03 25.85 11.33
N LEU A 9 0.15 25.76 10.71
CA LEU A 9 0.88 24.50 10.57
C LEU A 9 1.27 23.93 11.93
N CYS A 10 1.72 24.77 12.87
CA CYS A 10 2.01 24.36 14.24
C CYS A 10 0.76 23.87 14.97
N LYS A 11 -0.38 24.55 14.79
CA LYS A 11 -1.66 24.15 15.38
C LYS A 11 -2.14 22.78 14.87
N TYR A 12 -1.98 22.51 13.58
CA TYR A 12 -2.39 21.27 12.92
C TYR A 12 -1.23 20.31 12.64
N LYS A 13 -0.14 20.40 13.40
CA LYS A 13 1.09 19.62 13.16
C LYS A 13 0.85 18.12 13.03
N ASN A 14 -0.13 17.58 13.75
CA ASN A 14 -0.48 16.15 13.73
C ASN A 14 -1.14 15.69 12.41
N CYS A 15 -1.59 16.62 11.56
CA CYS A 15 -2.16 16.33 10.24
C CYS A 15 -1.10 16.23 9.14
N PHE A 16 0.11 16.71 9.40
CA PHE A 16 1.22 16.70 8.47
C PHE A 16 2.23 15.66 8.90
N THR A 17 2.89 15.05 7.92
CA THR A 17 3.89 14.02 8.17
C THR A 17 5.00 14.10 7.13
N ILE A 18 6.21 13.75 7.54
CA ILE A 18 7.39 13.63 6.68
C ILE A 18 7.69 12.14 6.48
N ASP A 19 8.37 11.76 5.40
CA ASP A 19 8.62 10.37 4.97
C ASP A 19 9.08 9.36 6.06
N LYS A 20 9.69 9.84 7.14
CA LYS A 20 10.27 9.04 8.23
C LYS A 20 9.39 8.97 9.49
N GLU A 21 8.27 9.67 9.51
CA GLU A 21 7.33 9.67 10.62
C GLU A 21 6.30 8.55 10.46
N PRO A 22 5.68 8.09 11.56
CA PRO A 22 4.67 7.04 11.49
C PRO A 22 3.51 7.47 10.59
N LEU A 23 3.09 6.55 9.73
CA LEU A 23 2.00 6.82 8.80
C LEU A 23 0.70 7.03 9.55
N GLY A 24 -0.02 8.08 9.16
CA GLY A 24 -1.42 8.28 9.50
C GLY A 24 -2.25 7.04 9.17
N ALA A 25 -3.39 6.92 9.84
CA ALA A 25 -4.32 5.83 9.65
C ALA A 25 -5.75 6.37 9.59
N ILE A 26 -6.54 5.82 8.67
CA ILE A 26 -7.98 6.09 8.65
C ILE A 26 -8.62 5.34 9.82
N ILE A 27 -9.10 6.11 10.80
CA ILE A 27 -9.69 5.56 12.02
C ILE A 27 -11.07 4.99 11.68
N LYS A 28 -11.40 3.79 12.20
CA LYS A 28 -12.67 3.04 12.00
C LYS A 28 -12.90 2.43 10.62
N HIS A 29 -11.97 2.58 9.68
CA HIS A 29 -12.10 1.97 8.36
C HIS A 29 -11.05 0.86 8.17
N LYS A 30 -11.51 -0.34 7.84
CA LYS A 30 -10.68 -1.44 7.38
C LYS A 30 -11.17 -1.86 6.00
N VAL A 31 -10.23 -2.07 5.10
CA VAL A 31 -10.49 -2.52 3.74
C VAL A 31 -10.41 -4.03 3.70
N ASP A 32 -11.42 -4.62 3.08
CA ASP A 32 -11.46 -6.04 2.79
C ASP A 32 -11.10 -6.29 1.33
N ILE A 33 -10.42 -7.40 1.05
CA ILE A 33 -10.04 -7.80 -0.31
C ILE A 33 -10.63 -9.17 -0.60
N ILE A 34 -11.72 -9.17 -1.36
CA ILE A 34 -12.39 -10.41 -1.73
C ILE A 34 -11.73 -10.96 -3.00
N LEU A 35 -11.04 -12.09 -2.85
CA LEU A 35 -10.55 -12.86 -3.99
C LEU A 35 -11.66 -13.81 -4.47
N ASN A 36 -11.88 -13.83 -5.78
CA ASN A 36 -12.71 -14.82 -6.45
C ASN A 36 -11.98 -16.16 -6.44
N VAL A 37 -12.35 -17.00 -5.47
CA VAL A 37 -11.78 -18.35 -5.28
C VAL A 37 -12.32 -19.36 -6.31
N GLU A 38 -13.39 -19.02 -7.04
CA GLU A 38 -14.04 -19.90 -8.03
C GLU A 38 -13.34 -19.85 -9.41
N LYS A 39 -12.64 -18.75 -9.74
CA LYS A 39 -11.83 -18.64 -10.96
C LYS A 39 -10.53 -19.43 -10.81
N SER A 40 -10.64 -20.73 -11.07
CA SER A 40 -9.60 -21.76 -11.14
C SER A 40 -8.75 -21.99 -9.87
N HIS A 41 -8.99 -23.16 -9.27
CA HIS A 41 -8.08 -24.04 -8.52
C HIS A 41 -6.59 -23.65 -8.47
N PRO A 42 -5.95 -23.97 -7.33
CA PRO A 42 -5.51 -23.00 -6.34
C PRO A 42 -4.50 -22.00 -6.95
N PRO A 43 -4.47 -20.73 -6.51
CA PRO A 43 -3.36 -19.84 -6.88
C PRO A 43 -2.08 -20.58 -6.56
N LEU A 44 -1.05 -20.59 -7.42
CA LEU A 44 0.23 -21.26 -7.13
C LEU A 44 0.67 -20.91 -5.72
N LEU A 45 0.39 -21.82 -4.79
CA LEU A 45 0.10 -21.46 -3.40
C LEU A 45 1.35 -20.87 -2.77
N ARG A 46 2.51 -21.41 -3.11
CA ARG A 46 3.77 -20.91 -2.58
C ARG A 46 4.76 -20.69 -3.69
N ARG A 47 4.88 -19.44 -4.12
CA ARG A 47 6.01 -19.05 -4.98
C ARG A 47 7.25 -18.84 -4.11
N PRO A 48 8.42 -19.35 -4.51
CA PRO A 48 9.66 -19.05 -3.83
C PRO A 48 10.06 -17.59 -4.06
N ALA A 49 10.88 -17.03 -3.17
CA ALA A 49 11.51 -15.74 -3.43
C ALA A 49 12.36 -15.81 -4.70
N TYR A 50 12.39 -14.72 -5.46
CA TYR A 50 13.28 -14.64 -6.62
C TYR A 50 14.74 -14.69 -6.18
N PRO A 51 15.60 -15.44 -6.90
CA PRO A 51 17.03 -15.39 -6.68
C PRO A 51 17.54 -13.96 -6.89
N ALA A 52 18.16 -13.41 -5.86
CA ALA A 52 18.74 -12.07 -5.87
C ALA A 52 20.25 -12.16 -5.70
N GLY A 53 21.02 -11.39 -6.48
CA GLY A 53 22.45 -11.20 -6.27
C GLY A 53 22.75 -10.27 -5.08
N PRO A 54 24.03 -10.01 -4.76
CA PRO A 54 24.42 -9.24 -3.57
C PRO A 54 23.80 -7.83 -3.50
N ARG A 55 23.93 -7.03 -4.57
CA ARG A 55 23.41 -5.66 -4.62
C ARG A 55 21.87 -5.59 -4.46
N PRO A 56 21.08 -6.41 -5.18
CA PRO A 56 19.64 -6.50 -4.96
C PRO A 56 19.24 -6.92 -3.53
N ARG A 57 20.02 -7.82 -2.90
CA ARG A 57 19.75 -8.27 -1.52
C ARG A 57 19.89 -7.13 -0.54
N GLU A 58 21.04 -6.46 -0.51
CA GLU A 58 21.29 -5.31 0.37
C GLU A 58 20.18 -4.26 0.26
N SER A 59 19.76 -3.95 -0.97
CA SER A 59 18.67 -2.99 -1.18
C SER A 59 17.32 -3.50 -0.69
N LEU A 60 17.00 -4.78 -0.89
CA LEU A 60 15.75 -5.37 -0.39
C LEU A 60 15.72 -5.39 1.14
N GLU A 61 16.84 -5.65 1.80
CA GLU A 61 17.00 -5.59 3.25
C GLU A 61 16.74 -4.18 3.81
N VAL A 62 17.26 -3.14 3.16
CA VAL A 62 16.99 -1.75 3.53
C VAL A 62 15.52 -1.42 3.34
N HIS A 63 14.95 -1.70 2.15
CA HIS A 63 13.55 -1.38 1.85
C HIS A 63 12.56 -2.12 2.75
N ILE A 64 12.77 -3.40 3.02
CA ILE A 64 11.85 -4.15 3.87
C ILE A 64 11.89 -3.64 5.31
N LYS A 65 13.06 -3.25 5.81
CA LYS A 65 13.22 -2.67 7.13
C LYS A 65 12.52 -1.32 7.22
N ASP A 66 12.76 -0.42 6.28
CA ASP A 66 12.14 0.90 6.25
C ASP A 66 10.61 0.81 6.22
N VAL A 67 10.07 -0.11 5.40
CA VAL A 67 8.63 -0.28 5.24
C VAL A 67 8.01 -1.01 6.46
N MET A 68 8.76 -1.88 7.13
CA MET A 68 8.36 -2.51 8.40
C MET A 68 8.36 -1.52 9.56
N ASP A 69 9.33 -0.60 9.63
CA ASP A 69 9.39 0.47 10.64
C ASP A 69 8.18 1.43 10.52
N LEU A 70 7.63 1.57 9.30
CA LEU A 70 6.38 2.31 9.05
C LEU A 70 5.11 1.51 9.41
N GLY A 71 5.23 0.26 9.85
CA GLY A 71 4.12 -0.61 10.23
C GLY A 71 3.25 -1.05 9.04
N VAL A 72 3.82 -1.17 7.84
CA VAL A 72 3.09 -1.59 6.63
C VAL A 72 2.97 -3.11 6.56
N PRO A 73 4.07 -3.89 6.52
CA PRO A 73 4.03 -5.32 6.77
C PRO A 73 4.59 -5.69 8.15
N ARG A 74 4.20 -6.86 8.65
CA ARG A 74 4.87 -7.52 9.78
C ARG A 74 5.54 -8.81 9.32
N LYS A 75 6.57 -9.25 10.05
CA LYS A 75 7.20 -10.55 9.84
C LYS A 75 6.25 -11.66 10.32
N VAL A 76 6.07 -12.70 9.50
CA VAL A 76 5.22 -13.85 9.83
C VAL A 76 5.97 -14.78 10.79
N GLY A 77 5.29 -15.22 11.85
CA GLY A 77 5.85 -16.13 12.84
C GLY A 77 6.02 -17.56 12.33
N HIS A 78 6.93 -18.31 12.93
CA HIS A 78 7.23 -19.70 12.55
C HIS A 78 6.02 -20.66 12.71
N ASN A 79 5.06 -20.30 13.57
CA ASN A 79 3.90 -21.14 13.88
C ASN A 79 2.67 -20.82 13.00
N GLU A 80 2.75 -19.78 12.16
CA GLU A 80 1.62 -19.36 11.32
C GLU A 80 1.60 -20.18 10.03
N GLN A 81 0.43 -20.74 9.69
CA GLN A 81 0.28 -21.50 8.45
C GLN A 81 0.26 -20.53 7.26
N VAL A 82 1.09 -20.83 6.25
CA VAL A 82 1.26 -19.97 5.08
C VAL A 82 0.63 -20.62 3.87
N GLU A 83 -0.55 -20.20 3.44
CA GLU A 83 -1.18 -20.80 2.26
C GLU A 83 -0.68 -20.15 0.98
N VAL A 84 -0.55 -18.82 0.97
CA VAL A 84 -0.20 -18.02 -0.20
C VAL A 84 1.13 -17.29 0.00
N THR A 85 2.02 -17.29 -0.99
CA THR A 85 3.20 -16.39 -1.02
C THR A 85 3.39 -15.73 -2.38
N THR A 86 3.60 -14.41 -2.36
CA THR A 86 3.92 -13.61 -3.54
C THR A 86 5.37 -13.17 -3.50
N PRO A 87 6.19 -13.43 -4.54
CA PRO A 87 7.58 -13.01 -4.54
C PRO A 87 7.68 -11.50 -4.75
N VAL A 88 8.75 -10.92 -4.21
CA VAL A 88 9.06 -9.50 -4.36
C VAL A 88 10.04 -9.28 -5.50
N ILE A 89 9.78 -8.24 -6.30
CA ILE A 89 10.64 -7.79 -7.38
C ILE A 89 11.26 -6.46 -6.98
N ILE A 90 12.51 -6.27 -7.36
CA ILE A 90 13.22 -5.00 -7.24
C ILE A 90 13.41 -4.40 -8.63
N THR A 91 13.04 -3.13 -8.78
CA THR A 91 13.25 -2.36 -10.02
C THR A 91 14.23 -1.25 -9.75
N TRP A 92 15.02 -0.91 -10.77
CA TRP A 92 16.05 0.13 -10.69
C TRP A 92 15.75 1.24 -11.68
N HIS A 93 15.69 2.48 -11.20
CA HIS A 93 15.53 3.68 -12.01
C HIS A 93 16.47 4.77 -11.52
N ASN A 94 17.31 5.33 -12.41
CA ASN A 94 18.24 6.43 -12.10
C ASN A 94 19.04 6.20 -10.79
N CYS A 95 19.63 5.00 -10.65
CA CYS A 95 20.39 4.55 -9.49
C CYS A 95 19.58 4.40 -8.18
N LYS A 96 18.27 4.64 -8.20
CA LYS A 96 17.36 4.35 -7.08
C LYS A 96 16.69 3.00 -7.30
N SER A 97 16.57 2.23 -6.23
CA SER A 97 15.84 0.97 -6.23
C SER A 97 14.46 1.16 -5.61
N SER A 98 13.49 0.42 -6.12
CA SER A 98 12.14 0.32 -5.57
C SER A 98 11.76 -1.14 -5.38
N MET A 99 11.20 -1.45 -4.23
CA MET A 99 10.67 -2.78 -3.89
C MET A 99 9.17 -2.83 -4.23
N GLY A 100 8.73 -3.87 -4.95
CA GLY A 100 7.32 -4.09 -5.27
C GLY A 100 6.94 -5.56 -5.25
N GLY A 101 5.81 -5.90 -4.62
CA GLY A 101 5.26 -7.26 -4.68
C GLY A 101 4.73 -7.58 -6.07
N GLU A 102 4.92 -8.81 -6.56
CA GLU A 102 4.38 -9.25 -7.84
C GLU A 102 2.86 -9.56 -7.74
N LEU A 103 2.04 -8.52 -7.59
CA LEU A 103 0.61 -8.65 -7.33
C LEU A 103 -0.24 -9.05 -8.56
N LYS A 104 0.37 -9.50 -9.66
CA LYS A 104 -0.37 -9.90 -10.88
C LYS A 104 -1.33 -11.07 -10.61
N SER A 105 -0.86 -12.09 -9.89
CA SER A 105 -1.68 -13.26 -9.54
C SER A 105 -2.86 -12.89 -8.65
N PRO A 106 -2.67 -12.22 -7.48
CA PRO A 106 -3.81 -11.82 -6.66
C PRO A 106 -4.75 -10.85 -7.40
N ASN A 107 -4.23 -9.92 -8.21
CA ASN A 107 -5.06 -8.97 -8.95
C ASN A 107 -5.97 -9.62 -10.00
N ASN A 108 -5.54 -10.69 -10.65
CA ASN A 108 -6.37 -11.42 -11.61
C ASN A 108 -7.54 -12.15 -10.94
N ASN A 109 -7.33 -12.54 -9.67
CA ASN A 109 -8.33 -13.25 -8.88
C ASN A 109 -9.17 -12.29 -8.04
N THR A 110 -8.76 -11.04 -7.85
CA THR A 110 -9.52 -10.06 -7.06
C THR A 110 -10.82 -9.69 -7.78
N ILE A 111 -11.95 -9.69 -7.05
CA ILE A 111 -13.22 -9.18 -7.58
C ILE A 111 -13.09 -7.66 -7.69
N PRO A 112 -13.17 -7.09 -8.91
CA PRO A 112 -13.02 -5.65 -9.07
C PRO A 112 -14.26 -4.95 -8.53
N GLU A 113 -14.09 -4.18 -7.46
CA GLU A 113 -15.10 -3.21 -7.06
C GLU A 113 -15.08 -2.05 -8.08
N LYS A 114 -16.23 -1.76 -8.69
CA LYS A 114 -16.35 -0.67 -9.66
C LYS A 114 -16.88 0.56 -8.95
N TYR A 115 -16.00 1.49 -8.65
CA TYR A 115 -16.38 2.84 -8.26
C TYR A 115 -16.03 3.81 -9.39
N LEU A 116 -16.86 4.84 -9.59
CA LEU A 116 -16.64 5.84 -10.63
C LEU A 116 -15.69 6.92 -10.10
N ILE A 117 -14.42 6.85 -10.50
CA ILE A 117 -13.51 7.99 -10.29
C ILE A 117 -13.97 9.13 -11.22
N PRO A 118 -14.26 10.33 -10.69
CA PRO A 118 -14.66 11.46 -11.50
C PRO A 118 -13.55 11.82 -12.49
N ARG A 119 -13.93 12.21 -13.71
CA ARG A 119 -12.94 12.60 -14.72
C ARG A 119 -12.33 13.94 -14.35
N VAL A 120 -11.03 14.12 -14.63
CA VAL A 120 -10.31 15.36 -14.31
C VAL A 120 -11.04 16.62 -14.80
N HIS A 121 -11.62 16.60 -16.01
CA HIS A 121 -12.37 17.73 -16.56
C HIS A 121 -13.66 18.05 -15.78
N GLU A 122 -14.35 17.03 -15.26
CA GLU A 122 -15.55 17.22 -14.45
C GLU A 122 -15.18 17.90 -13.13
N THR A 123 -14.12 17.41 -12.47
CA THR A 123 -13.61 18.02 -11.24
C THR A 123 -13.12 19.45 -11.46
N LEU A 124 -12.40 19.73 -12.56
CA LEU A 124 -11.91 21.08 -12.89
C LEU A 124 -13.05 22.08 -13.13
N THR A 125 -14.14 21.64 -13.75
CA THR A 125 -15.31 22.50 -13.99
C THR A 125 -15.95 22.96 -12.67
N GLN A 126 -15.97 22.09 -11.66
CA GLN A 126 -16.47 22.42 -10.32
C GLN A 126 -15.62 23.51 -9.63
N PHE A 127 -14.33 23.59 -9.93
CA PHE A 127 -13.43 24.61 -9.36
C PHE A 127 -13.45 25.95 -10.10
N SER A 128 -14.15 26.07 -11.23
CA SER A 128 -14.10 27.26 -12.11
C SER A 128 -14.50 28.58 -11.44
N GLN A 129 -15.31 28.53 -10.37
CA GLN A 129 -15.74 29.72 -9.62
C GLN A 129 -14.96 29.94 -8.31
N ALA A 130 -13.99 29.08 -7.99
CA ALA A 130 -13.21 29.19 -6.77
C ALA A 130 -12.24 30.38 -6.84
N LYS A 131 -12.28 31.25 -5.82
CA LYS A 131 -11.35 32.40 -5.70
C LYS A 131 -9.98 32.01 -5.15
N PHE A 132 -9.92 30.94 -4.36
CA PHE A 132 -8.70 30.40 -3.76
C PHE A 132 -8.74 28.89 -3.84
N ILE A 133 -7.63 28.27 -4.27
CA ILE A 133 -7.49 26.83 -4.38
C ILE A 133 -6.33 26.41 -3.48
N THR A 134 -6.55 25.37 -2.67
CA THR A 134 -5.50 24.72 -1.87
C THR A 134 -5.39 23.28 -2.34
N ALA A 135 -4.18 22.86 -2.69
CA ALA A 135 -3.87 21.48 -3.04
C ALA A 135 -3.10 20.84 -1.88
N MET A 136 -3.53 19.64 -1.47
CA MET A 136 -2.86 18.82 -0.47
C MET A 136 -2.71 17.41 -1.02
N ASP A 137 -1.57 16.78 -0.74
CA ASP A 137 -1.31 15.39 -1.13
C ASP A 137 -1.22 14.50 0.11
N ALA A 138 -1.81 13.31 0.01
CA ALA A 138 -1.79 12.34 1.09
C ALA A 138 -0.52 11.48 1.00
N LEU A 139 0.40 11.67 1.94
CA LEU A 139 1.63 10.88 1.99
C LEU A 139 1.31 9.39 2.12
N LYS A 140 1.75 8.61 1.11
CA LYS A 140 1.55 7.16 1.01
C LYS A 140 0.09 6.75 1.29
N GLY A 141 -0.87 7.46 0.67
CA GLY A 141 -2.30 7.32 0.92
C GLY A 141 -2.85 5.88 0.92
N SER A 142 -2.31 4.99 0.06
CA SER A 142 -2.71 3.56 0.08
C SER A 142 -2.43 2.91 1.44
N HIS A 143 -1.25 3.14 2.01
CA HIS A 143 -0.84 2.55 3.27
C HIS A 143 -1.59 3.15 4.48
N GLN A 144 -2.33 4.24 4.34
CA GLN A 144 -3.15 4.77 5.44
C GLN A 144 -4.38 3.89 5.75
N ASN A 145 -4.72 2.98 4.84
CA ASN A 145 -5.82 2.03 4.99
C ASN A 145 -5.32 0.70 5.57
N PHE A 146 -5.93 0.28 6.69
CA PHE A 146 -5.69 -1.05 7.27
C PHE A 146 -6.51 -2.12 6.57
N LEU A 147 -5.93 -3.32 6.45
CA LEU A 147 -6.61 -4.51 5.96
C LEU A 147 -7.39 -5.19 7.11
N THR A 148 -8.52 -5.85 6.79
CA THR A 148 -9.13 -6.90 7.63
C THR A 148 -8.19 -8.11 7.73
N ASP A 149 -8.43 -9.06 8.64
CA ASP A 149 -7.49 -10.18 8.88
C ASP A 149 -7.49 -11.22 7.75
N GLU A 150 -8.66 -11.48 7.14
CA GLU A 150 -8.82 -12.46 6.06
C GLU A 150 -7.92 -12.22 4.84
N PRO A 151 -7.89 -11.02 4.22
CA PRO A 151 -7.08 -10.77 3.03
C PRO A 151 -5.57 -10.73 3.32
N ARG A 152 -5.13 -10.56 4.58
CA ARG A 152 -3.69 -10.50 4.90
C ARG A 152 -2.98 -11.81 4.57
N ASN A 153 -3.66 -12.92 4.81
CA ASN A 153 -3.15 -14.27 4.53
C ASN A 153 -2.87 -14.47 3.02
N LEU A 154 -3.66 -13.79 2.18
CA LEU A 154 -3.58 -13.87 0.71
C LEU A 154 -2.55 -12.89 0.13
N LEU A 155 -2.27 -11.81 0.86
CA LEU A 155 -1.30 -10.77 0.47
C LEU A 155 0.09 -10.97 1.07
N ARG A 156 0.44 -12.17 1.52
CA ARG A 156 1.78 -12.43 2.05
C ARG A 156 2.85 -12.34 0.96
N ILE A 157 3.96 -11.72 1.31
CA ILE A 157 5.12 -11.55 0.43
C ILE A 157 6.31 -12.34 0.96
N ILE A 158 7.06 -12.92 0.03
CA ILE A 158 8.30 -13.63 0.33
C ILE A 158 9.48 -12.90 -0.28
N VAL A 159 10.48 -12.68 0.56
CA VAL A 159 11.78 -12.07 0.23
C VAL A 159 12.86 -13.07 0.65
N TYR A 160 14.07 -12.97 0.10
CA TYR A 160 15.16 -13.88 0.48
C TYR A 160 15.46 -13.88 1.99
N CYS A 161 15.18 -12.78 2.69
CA CYS A 161 15.41 -12.62 4.12
C CYS A 161 14.23 -13.06 5.01
N GLY A 162 13.10 -13.47 4.42
CA GLY A 162 11.96 -13.98 5.17
C GLY A 162 10.59 -13.76 4.52
N LEU A 163 9.56 -14.16 5.27
CA LEU A 163 8.17 -14.01 4.91
C LEU A 163 7.52 -12.88 5.71
N TYR A 164 6.75 -12.04 5.02
CA TYR A 164 6.08 -10.88 5.59
C TYR A 164 4.63 -10.84 5.15
N GLU A 165 3.76 -10.28 5.98
CA GLU A 165 2.35 -10.09 5.67
C GLU A 165 1.95 -8.62 5.80
N TYR A 166 1.15 -8.14 4.84
CA TYR A 166 0.68 -6.76 4.85
C TYR A 166 -0.41 -6.55 5.89
N LEU A 167 -0.25 -5.51 6.71
CA LEU A 167 -1.27 -5.00 7.63
C LEU A 167 -2.08 -3.85 7.00
N ARG A 168 -1.45 -3.13 6.07
CA ARG A 168 -2.00 -1.99 5.33
C ARG A 168 -2.04 -2.32 3.83
N ILE A 169 -2.88 -1.62 3.06
CA ILE A 169 -3.02 -1.89 1.62
C ILE A 169 -1.65 -1.75 0.91
N PRO A 170 -1.19 -2.78 0.19
CA PRO A 170 0.05 -2.70 -0.57
C PRO A 170 -0.12 -1.90 -1.86
N PHE A 171 0.96 -1.29 -2.32
CA PHE A 171 0.95 -0.59 -3.61
C PHE A 171 0.76 -1.57 -4.77
N GLY A 172 -0.09 -1.21 -5.73
CA GLY A 172 -0.30 -1.99 -6.96
C GLY A 172 -1.36 -3.10 -6.86
N ILE A 173 -2.05 -3.24 -5.72
CA ILE A 173 -3.24 -4.10 -5.66
C ILE A 173 -4.39 -3.45 -6.44
N LYS A 174 -5.14 -4.26 -7.18
CA LYS A 174 -6.30 -3.81 -7.94
C LYS A 174 -7.49 -3.70 -7.01
N MET A 175 -7.56 -2.60 -6.28
CA MET A 175 -8.71 -2.21 -5.48
C MET A 175 -9.11 -0.79 -5.88
N HIS A 176 -10.40 -0.56 -6.13
CA HIS A 176 -10.91 0.80 -6.02
C HIS A 176 -11.13 1.08 -4.54
N LEU A 177 -10.55 2.17 -4.03
CA LEU A 177 -10.77 2.61 -2.66
C LEU A 177 -12.28 2.76 -2.44
N PRO A 178 -12.88 2.10 -1.43
CA PRO A 178 -14.21 2.43 -1.00
C PRO A 178 -14.12 3.81 -0.34
N ILE A 179 -14.49 4.85 -1.08
CA ILE A 179 -14.89 6.10 -0.43
C ILE A 179 -16.24 5.78 0.19
N THR A 180 -16.34 5.94 1.50
CA THR A 180 -17.53 5.67 2.31
C THR A 180 -18.81 6.06 1.59
N LYS A 181 -19.75 5.10 1.46
CA LYS A 181 -21.17 5.44 1.41
C LYS A 181 -21.52 5.96 2.81
N GLU A 182 -21.44 7.28 2.98
CA GLU A 182 -22.24 7.97 4.00
C GLU A 182 -23.70 8.00 3.54
#